data_AF-A0A1I1AG83-F1
#
_entry.id   AF-A0A1I1AG83-F1
#
_cell.length_a   1.000
_cell.length_b   1.000
_cell.length_c   1.000
_cell.angle_alpha   90.00
_cell.angle_beta   90.00
_cell.angle_gamma   90.00
#
_symmetry.space_group_name_H-M   'P 1'
#
loop_
_entity.id
_entity.type
_entity.pdbx_description
1 polymer ?
#
loop_
_entity_poly.entity_id
_entity_poly.type
_entity_poly.pdbx_seq_one_letter_code
_entity_poly.pdbx_strand_id
1 'polypeptide(L)'
;MKQYVLKFREIDQTRQMVFGGKGVNLRELSKIHGIQVPEGFCITTEAFRKSLENKDAFHTLLKELTLLKAGDREKIGGISREIRKIILKAEIPSDVVKAITHTLSRFGENHAYAVRSSATTEDLPHASFAGQQDTYLNIRGKDAFRLRFAF
;
A
#
# COMPACT_ATOMS: atom_id res chain seq x y z
N MET A 1 2.44 12.51 -16.16
CA MET A 1 1.34 11.55 -15.85
C MET A 1 1.62 10.89 -14.52
N LYS A 2 0.63 10.75 -13.64
CA LYS A 2 0.81 10.04 -12.35
C LYS A 2 1.01 8.55 -12.61
N GLN A 3 2.03 7.94 -12.02
CA GLN A 3 2.29 6.49 -12.10
C GLN A 3 1.68 5.79 -10.88
N TYR A 4 0.73 4.87 -11.12
CA TYR A 4 0.05 4.11 -10.06
C TYR A 4 0.77 2.80 -9.69
N VAL A 5 1.59 2.29 -10.60
CA VAL A 5 2.31 1.03 -10.45
C VAL A 5 3.72 1.19 -11.01
N LEU A 6 4.71 0.71 -10.27
CA LEU A 6 6.12 0.69 -10.69
C LEU A 6 6.79 -0.62 -10.30
N LYS A 7 7.58 -1.17 -11.22
CA LYS A 7 8.35 -2.40 -10.95
C LYS A 7 9.51 -2.10 -10.02
N PHE A 8 9.97 -3.08 -9.24
CA PHE A 8 11.11 -2.88 -8.32
C PHE A 8 12.35 -2.30 -9.00
N ARG A 9 12.64 -2.75 -10.24
CA ARG A 9 13.77 -2.26 -11.05
C ARG A 9 13.64 -0.78 -11.45
N GLU A 10 12.44 -0.20 -11.41
CA GLU A 10 12.14 1.18 -11.82
C GLU A 10 12.07 2.17 -10.64
N ILE A 11 12.07 1.70 -9.38
CA ILE A 11 11.89 2.53 -8.16
C ILE A 11 13.15 3.32 -7.80
N ASP A 12 13.29 4.61 -8.04
CA ASP A 12 14.47 5.33 -7.50
C ASP A 12 14.46 5.45 -5.94
N GLN A 13 15.63 5.46 -5.29
CA GLN A 13 15.78 5.60 -3.81
C GLN A 13 15.14 6.90 -3.29
N THR A 14 15.12 7.94 -4.11
CA THR A 14 14.47 9.23 -3.82
C THR A 14 12.95 9.14 -3.62
N ARG A 15 12.35 7.97 -3.86
CA ARG A 15 10.89 7.78 -3.87
C ARG A 15 10.35 6.96 -2.68
N GLN A 16 11.02 6.96 -1.53
CA GLN A 16 10.51 6.28 -0.31
C GLN A 16 9.09 6.73 0.08
N MET A 17 8.76 8.02 -0.09
CA MET A 17 7.41 8.56 0.12
C MET A 17 6.34 8.01 -0.85
N VAL A 18 6.75 7.31 -1.90
CA VAL A 18 5.87 6.76 -2.93
C VAL A 18 5.63 5.26 -2.74
N PHE A 19 6.61 4.52 -2.19
CA PHE A 19 6.58 3.05 -2.13
C PHE A 19 6.74 2.45 -0.72
N GLY A 20 7.12 3.24 0.27
CA GLY A 20 7.44 2.75 1.60
C GLY A 20 8.79 2.05 1.73
N GLY A 21 9.18 1.82 2.99
CA GLY A 21 10.49 1.28 3.35
C GLY A 21 10.75 -0.09 2.76
N LYS A 22 9.79 -1.02 2.86
CA LYS A 22 9.93 -2.38 2.31
C LYS A 22 10.15 -2.40 0.80
N GLY A 23 9.41 -1.57 0.06
CA GLY A 23 9.54 -1.47 -1.40
C GLY A 23 10.93 -0.99 -1.83
N VAL A 24 11.48 0.01 -1.13
CA VAL A 24 12.84 0.51 -1.35
C VAL A 24 13.88 -0.56 -1.00
N ASN A 25 13.75 -1.19 0.17
CA ASN A 25 14.71 -2.21 0.62
C ASN A 25 14.73 -3.44 -0.30
N LEU A 26 13.59 -3.89 -0.80
CA LEU A 26 13.52 -5.00 -1.78
C LEU A 26 14.24 -4.67 -3.08
N ARG A 27 14.13 -3.41 -3.56
CA ARG A 27 14.92 -2.98 -4.71
C ARG A 27 16.41 -3.02 -4.39
N GLU A 28 16.86 -2.50 -3.26
CA GLU A 28 18.29 -2.47 -2.94
C GLU A 28 18.87 -3.88 -2.88
N LEU A 29 18.14 -4.83 -2.28
CA LEU A 29 18.51 -6.25 -2.32
C LEU A 29 18.59 -6.79 -3.75
N SER A 30 17.69 -6.37 -4.64
CA SER A 30 17.68 -6.83 -6.04
C SER A 30 18.88 -6.35 -6.87
N LYS A 31 19.64 -5.36 -6.38
CA LYS A 31 20.87 -4.88 -7.03
C LYS A 31 22.12 -5.65 -6.60
N ILE A 32 22.05 -6.41 -5.50
CA ILE A 32 23.19 -7.11 -4.94
C ILE A 32 23.43 -8.39 -5.75
N HIS A 33 24.64 -8.52 -6.31
CA HIS A 33 25.02 -9.71 -7.07
C HIS A 33 24.98 -10.96 -6.17
N GLY A 34 24.40 -12.05 -6.68
CA GLY A 34 24.25 -13.31 -5.94
C GLY A 34 23.01 -13.40 -5.05
N ILE A 35 22.25 -12.30 -4.86
CA ILE A 35 20.97 -12.33 -4.13
C ILE A 35 19.81 -12.44 -5.11
N GLN A 36 18.97 -13.47 -4.94
CA GLN A 36 17.76 -13.64 -5.73
C GLN A 36 16.56 -13.02 -5.04
N VAL A 37 16.11 -11.86 -5.55
CA VAL A 37 14.86 -11.23 -5.13
C VAL A 37 13.77 -11.57 -6.16
N PRO A 38 12.61 -12.12 -5.73
CA PRO A 38 11.49 -12.35 -6.64
C PRO A 38 11.08 -11.08 -7.38
N GLU A 39 10.73 -11.20 -8.66
CA GLU A 39 10.22 -10.06 -9.40
C GLU A 39 8.90 -9.57 -8.78
N GLY A 40 8.71 -8.26 -8.76
CA GLY A 40 7.47 -7.66 -8.28
C GLY A 40 7.35 -6.19 -8.65
N PHE A 41 6.25 -5.60 -8.18
CA PHE A 41 5.92 -4.20 -8.38
C PHE A 41 5.26 -3.63 -7.12
N CYS A 42 5.32 -2.31 -6.99
CA CYS A 42 4.64 -1.56 -5.93
C CYS A 42 3.44 -0.81 -6.52
N ILE A 43 2.33 -0.82 -5.77
CA ILE A 43 1.24 0.13 -5.96
C ILE A 43 1.61 1.40 -5.21
N THR A 44 1.54 2.56 -5.88
CA THR A 44 2.02 3.82 -5.30
C THR A 44 1.03 4.43 -4.30
N THR A 45 1.54 5.30 -3.43
CA THR A 45 0.67 6.11 -2.55
C THR A 45 -0.30 7.01 -3.31
N GLU A 46 -0.02 7.36 -4.58
CA GLU A 46 -0.97 8.08 -5.44
C GLU A 46 -2.22 7.27 -5.75
N ALA A 47 -2.09 5.95 -5.96
CA ALA A 47 -3.23 5.06 -6.17
C ALA A 47 -4.14 5.03 -4.93
N PHE A 48 -3.53 5.01 -3.74
CA PHE A 48 -4.24 5.10 -2.48
C PHE A 48 -4.96 6.45 -2.32
N ARG A 49 -4.25 7.57 -2.49
CA ARG A 49 -4.85 8.91 -2.38
C ARG A 49 -6.01 9.08 -3.35
N LYS A 50 -5.86 8.65 -4.60
CA LYS A 50 -6.93 8.76 -5.60
C LYS A 50 -8.17 7.93 -5.23
N SER A 51 -8.00 6.78 -4.59
CA SER A 51 -9.13 5.95 -4.15
C SER A 51 -9.95 6.59 -3.03
N LEU A 52 -9.38 7.58 -2.32
CA LEU A 52 -10.02 8.27 -1.21
C LEU A 52 -10.28 9.76 -1.46
N GLU A 53 -9.85 10.30 -2.60
CA GLU A 53 -9.88 11.74 -2.92
C GLU A 53 -11.27 12.38 -2.74
N ASN A 54 -12.33 11.66 -3.11
CA ASN A 54 -13.72 12.15 -3.02
C ASN A 54 -14.49 11.55 -1.83
N LYS A 55 -13.79 11.26 -0.72
CA LYS A 55 -14.39 10.70 0.50
C LYS A 55 -14.33 11.71 1.64
N ASP A 56 -15.20 12.72 1.60
CA ASP A 56 -15.24 13.79 2.62
C ASP A 56 -15.31 13.24 4.05
N ALA A 57 -16.11 12.19 4.27
CA ALA A 57 -16.21 11.52 5.56
C ALA A 57 -14.86 10.96 6.06
N PHE A 58 -14.02 10.43 5.16
CA PHE A 58 -12.68 9.97 5.51
C PHE A 58 -11.79 11.13 5.97
N HIS A 59 -11.81 12.25 5.24
CA HIS A 59 -11.02 13.43 5.59
C HIS A 59 -11.50 14.10 6.89
N THR A 60 -12.81 14.14 7.13
CA THR A 60 -13.39 14.64 8.39
C THR A 60 -12.95 13.78 9.57
N LEU A 61 -13.08 12.45 9.47
CA LEU A 61 -12.65 11.53 10.53
C LEU A 61 -11.15 11.61 10.81
N LEU A 62 -10.31 11.81 9.78
CA LEU A 62 -8.88 12.05 9.98
C LEU A 62 -8.62 13.35 10.75
N LYS A 63 -9.32 14.45 10.42
CA LYS A 63 -9.20 15.70 11.16
C LYS A 63 -9.62 15.53 12.62
N GLU A 64 -10.73 14.85 12.88
CA GLU A 64 -11.16 14.53 14.24
C GLU A 64 -10.12 13.72 15.00
N LEU A 65 -9.51 12.71 14.35
CA LEU A 65 -8.47 11.89 14.97
C LEU A 65 -7.24 12.72 15.39
N THR A 66 -6.87 13.76 14.61
CA THR A 66 -5.73 14.63 14.95
C THR A 66 -5.93 15.48 16.20
N LEU A 67 -7.18 15.65 16.66
CA LEU A 67 -7.52 16.41 17.86
C LEU A 67 -7.52 15.56 19.13
N LEU A 68 -7.48 14.23 19.00
CA LEU A 68 -7.50 13.30 20.12
C LEU A 68 -6.11 13.08 20.72
N LYS A 69 -6.08 12.76 22.02
CA LYS A 69 -4.86 12.37 22.73
C LYS A 69 -4.81 10.86 22.88
N ALA A 70 -3.62 10.30 23.11
CA ALA A 70 -3.42 8.85 23.29
C ALA A 70 -4.27 8.23 24.42
N GLY A 71 -4.76 9.04 25.37
CA GLY A 71 -5.68 8.63 26.43
C GLY A 71 -7.13 8.41 25.97
N ASP A 72 -7.54 8.97 24.82
CA ASP A 72 -8.91 8.91 24.30
C ASP A 72 -9.22 7.57 23.58
N ARG A 73 -8.83 6.45 24.19
CA ARG A 73 -8.81 5.11 23.54
C ARG A 73 -10.13 4.69 22.92
N GLU A 74 -11.25 4.93 23.62
CA GLU A 74 -12.60 4.61 23.12
C GLU A 74 -12.95 5.41 21.86
N LYS A 75 -12.67 6.72 21.87
CA LYS A 75 -12.92 7.59 20.72
C LYS A 75 -12.02 7.24 19.55
N ILE A 76 -10.74 7.00 19.80
CA ILE A 76 -9.79 6.51 18.79
C ILE A 76 -10.31 5.22 18.17
N GLY A 77 -10.69 4.23 18.99
CA GLY A 77 -11.23 2.96 18.52
C GLY A 77 -12.54 3.10 17.73
N GLY A 78 -13.39 4.06 18.08
CA GLY A 78 -14.58 4.43 17.30
C GLY A 78 -14.23 4.98 15.92
N ILE A 79 -13.42 6.03 15.88
CA ILE A 79 -13.02 6.71 14.64
C ILE A 79 -12.24 5.74 13.73
N SER A 80 -11.28 4.98 14.26
CA SER A 80 -10.50 4.01 13.48
C SER A 80 -11.37 2.94 12.82
N ARG A 81 -12.44 2.48 13.48
CA ARG A 81 -13.39 1.52 12.87
C ARG A 81 -14.14 2.14 11.70
N GLU A 82 -14.60 3.38 11.82
CA GLU A 82 -15.30 4.07 10.72
C GLU A 82 -14.36 4.37 9.55
N ILE A 83 -13.14 4.82 9.82
CA ILE A 83 -12.10 4.98 8.80
C ILE A 83 -11.87 3.67 8.05
N ARG A 84 -11.67 2.56 8.77
CA ARG A 84 -11.47 1.23 8.17
C ARG A 84 -12.66 0.83 7.29
N LYS A 85 -13.89 1.06 7.74
CA LYS A 85 -15.11 0.80 6.94
C LYS A 85 -15.12 1.60 5.64
N ILE A 86 -14.76 2.88 5.68
CA ILE A 86 -14.72 3.73 4.47
C ILE A 86 -13.67 3.23 3.49
N ILE A 87 -12.45 2.95 3.98
CA ILE A 87 -11.36 2.40 3.16
C ILE A 87 -11.79 1.09 2.50
N LEU A 88 -12.40 0.18 3.27
CA LEU A 88 -12.87 -1.09 2.73
C LEU A 88 -13.96 -0.85 1.68
N LYS A 89 -14.91 0.06 1.90
CA LYS A 89 -15.98 0.34 0.93
C LYS A 89 -15.54 1.23 -0.25
N ALA A 90 -14.34 1.78 -0.24
CA ALA A 90 -13.85 2.62 -1.33
C ALA A 90 -13.65 1.79 -2.61
N GLU A 91 -14.20 2.28 -3.71
CA GLU A 91 -13.95 1.69 -5.03
C GLU A 91 -12.58 2.17 -5.54
N ILE A 92 -11.82 1.24 -6.11
CA ILE A 92 -10.54 1.56 -6.74
C ILE A 92 -10.83 2.20 -8.11
N PRO A 93 -10.31 3.41 -8.40
CA PRO A 93 -10.52 4.09 -9.67
C PRO A 93 -10.13 3.22 -10.87
N SER A 94 -10.92 3.28 -11.95
CA SER A 94 -10.77 2.37 -13.09
C SER A 94 -9.39 2.46 -13.78
N ASP A 95 -8.74 3.62 -13.75
CA ASP A 95 -7.40 3.82 -14.30
C ASP A 95 -6.31 3.18 -13.42
N VAL A 96 -6.49 3.18 -12.10
CA VAL A 96 -5.64 2.44 -11.16
C VAL A 96 -5.80 0.93 -11.39
N VAL A 97 -7.05 0.44 -11.51
CA VAL A 97 -7.31 -0.98 -11.82
C VAL A 97 -6.66 -1.39 -13.13
N LYS A 98 -6.78 -0.56 -14.18
CA LYS A 98 -6.12 -0.78 -15.48
C LYS A 98 -4.59 -0.85 -15.35
N ALA A 99 -3.98 0.05 -14.58
CA ALA A 99 -2.52 0.04 -14.37
C ALA A 99 -2.03 -1.24 -13.67
N ILE A 100 -2.77 -1.71 -12.64
CA ILE A 100 -2.46 -2.93 -11.90
C ILE A 100 -2.63 -4.17 -12.78
N THR A 101 -3.79 -4.30 -13.43
CA THR A 101 -4.10 -5.46 -14.29
C THR A 101 -3.16 -5.56 -15.48
N HIS A 102 -2.82 -4.43 -16.12
CA HIS A 102 -1.79 -4.39 -17.16
C HIS A 102 -0.44 -4.90 -16.67
N THR A 103 -0.03 -4.52 -15.46
CA THR A 103 1.22 -5.01 -14.88
C THR A 103 1.14 -6.50 -14.55
N LEU A 104 0.07 -6.97 -13.92
CA LEU A 104 -0.13 -8.39 -13.60
C LEU A 104 -0.11 -9.28 -14.85
N SER A 105 -0.72 -8.84 -15.95
CA SER A 105 -0.72 -9.59 -17.21
C SER A 105 0.70 -9.88 -17.73
N ARG A 106 1.67 -9.00 -17.43
CA ARG A 106 3.09 -9.17 -17.79
C ARG A 106 3.87 -10.07 -16.82
N PHE A 107 3.39 -10.21 -15.59
CA PHE A 107 4.01 -11.06 -14.57
C PHE A 107 3.44 -12.49 -14.55
N GLY A 108 2.27 -12.70 -15.17
CA GLY A 108 1.61 -14.00 -15.30
C GLY A 108 0.36 -14.07 -14.44
N GLU A 109 -0.81 -14.13 -15.06
CA GLU A 109 -2.11 -14.12 -14.34
C GLU A 109 -2.32 -15.37 -13.48
N ASN A 110 -1.68 -16.48 -13.82
CA ASN A 110 -1.79 -17.76 -13.10
C ASN A 110 -0.79 -17.91 -11.96
N HIS A 111 0.13 -16.95 -11.77
CA HIS A 111 1.08 -16.97 -10.68
C HIS A 111 0.40 -16.63 -9.35
N ALA A 112 1.00 -17.16 -8.28
CA ALA A 112 0.66 -16.80 -6.92
C ALA A 112 1.48 -15.59 -6.48
N TYR A 113 0.81 -14.58 -5.93
CA TYR A 113 1.40 -13.32 -5.47
C TYR A 113 1.34 -13.21 -3.95
N ALA A 114 2.34 -12.55 -3.37
CA ALA A 114 2.31 -12.07 -2.01
C ALA A 114 1.96 -10.58 -2.01
N VAL A 115 0.82 -10.21 -1.42
CA VAL A 115 0.40 -8.81 -1.26
C VAL A 115 0.83 -8.35 0.12
N ARG A 116 1.76 -7.40 0.16
CA ARG A 116 2.40 -6.91 1.38
C ARG A 116 2.25 -5.39 1.45
N SER A 117 1.84 -4.90 2.60
CA SER A 117 1.87 -3.47 2.90
C SER A 117 3.30 -2.97 3.05
N SER A 118 3.53 -1.74 2.60
CA SER A 118 4.81 -1.05 2.72
C SER A 118 4.52 0.40 3.08
N ALA A 119 4.66 0.76 4.36
CA ALA A 119 4.36 2.11 4.82
C ALA A 119 5.53 3.07 4.55
N THR A 120 5.20 4.33 4.27
CA THR A 120 6.18 5.40 3.98
C THR A 120 7.09 5.73 5.15
N THR A 121 6.62 5.51 6.38
CA THR A 121 7.33 5.82 7.63
C THR A 121 7.75 4.57 8.41
N GLU A 122 7.79 3.40 7.77
CA GLU A 122 8.07 2.12 8.44
C GLU A 122 9.50 2.02 9.00
N ASP A 123 10.44 2.73 8.37
CA ASP A 123 11.86 2.73 8.68
C ASP A 123 12.32 4.12 9.17
N LEU A 124 11.75 4.60 10.28
CA LEU A 124 12.32 5.75 11.00
C LEU A 124 13.44 5.24 11.93
N PRO A 125 14.57 5.98 12.09
CA PRO A 125 15.70 5.54 12.92
C PRO A 125 15.32 5.20 14.38
N HIS A 126 14.18 5.70 14.85
CA HIS A 126 13.68 5.53 16.21
C HIS A 126 12.33 4.81 16.31
N ALA A 127 11.76 4.30 15.20
CA ALA A 127 10.47 3.61 15.22
C ALA A 127 10.39 2.53 14.14
N SER A 128 10.08 1.30 14.56
CA SER A 128 9.73 0.19 13.68
C SER A 128 8.25 -0.14 13.84
N PHE A 129 7.56 -0.32 12.72
CA PHE A 129 6.14 -0.70 12.69
C PHE A 129 5.94 -2.17 12.31
N ALA A 130 6.95 -3.00 12.63
CA ALA A 130 6.94 -4.43 12.34
C ALA A 130 5.71 -5.13 12.96
N GLY A 131 5.03 -5.94 12.15
CA GLY A 131 3.88 -6.74 12.58
C GLY A 131 2.54 -5.99 12.70
N GLN A 132 2.49 -4.69 12.39
CA GLN A 132 1.24 -3.92 12.44
C GLN A 132 0.40 -4.01 11.16
N GLN A 133 1.01 -4.42 10.06
CA GLN A 133 0.37 -4.39 8.75
C GLN A 133 0.01 -5.80 8.27
N ASP A 134 -1.15 -5.91 7.63
CA ASP A 134 -1.59 -7.16 7.03
C ASP A 134 -0.65 -7.66 5.90
N THR A 135 -0.52 -8.97 5.77
CA THR A 135 0.16 -9.63 4.64
C THR A 135 -0.67 -10.80 4.16
N TYR A 136 -0.90 -10.85 2.85
CA TYR A 136 -1.72 -11.87 2.20
C TYR A 136 -0.85 -12.68 1.24
N LEU A 137 -0.86 -14.01 1.40
CA LEU A 137 -0.01 -14.93 0.63
C LEU A 137 -0.85 -15.80 -0.31
N ASN A 138 -0.19 -16.33 -1.35
CA ASN A 138 -0.77 -17.25 -2.33
C ASN A 138 -2.02 -16.71 -3.04
N ILE A 139 -2.00 -15.43 -3.39
CA ILE A 139 -3.13 -14.78 -4.05
C ILE A 139 -2.98 -14.95 -5.55
N ARG A 140 -4.00 -15.51 -6.21
CA ARG A 140 -3.94 -15.87 -7.62
C ARG A 140 -4.93 -15.09 -8.45
N GLY A 141 -4.58 -14.90 -9.72
CA GLY A 141 -5.48 -14.29 -10.69
C GLY A 141 -5.91 -12.89 -10.32
N LYS A 142 -7.07 -12.52 -10.87
CA LYS A 142 -7.69 -11.22 -10.69
C LYS A 142 -8.04 -10.92 -9.23
N ASP A 143 -8.22 -11.91 -8.36
CA ASP A 143 -8.49 -11.64 -6.94
C ASP A 143 -7.31 -10.94 -6.22
N ALA A 144 -6.10 -10.96 -6.80
CA ALA A 144 -4.98 -10.15 -6.32
C ALA A 144 -5.26 -8.64 -6.30
N PHE A 145 -6.10 -8.11 -7.19
CA PHE A 145 -6.48 -6.69 -7.15
C PHE A 145 -7.57 -6.39 -6.11
N ARG A 146 -8.34 -7.41 -5.69
CA ARG A 146 -9.42 -7.23 -4.70
C ARG A 146 -8.91 -7.12 -3.29
N LEU A 147 -7.64 -7.46 -3.06
CA LEU A 147 -6.97 -7.20 -1.80
C LEU A 147 -6.73 -5.70 -1.69
N ARG A 148 -7.79 -5.08 -1.15
CA ARG A 148 -7.86 -3.71 -0.68
C ARG A 148 -6.60 -3.41 0.10
N PHE A 149 -6.08 -2.19 -0.10
CA PHE A 149 -4.96 -1.60 0.65
C PHE A 149 -4.83 -2.25 2.02
N ALA A 150 -3.89 -3.19 2.12
CA ALA A 150 -3.60 -3.88 3.35
C ALA A 150 -3.08 -2.78 4.30
N PHE A 151 -3.82 -2.50 5.37
CA PHE A 151 -3.41 -1.54 6.40
C PHE A 151 -2.80 -2.29 7.57
#